data_AF-A0A6P1BWZ8-F1
#
_entry.id   AF-A0A6P1BWZ8-F1
#
_cell.length_a   1.000
_cell.length_b   1.000
_cell.length_c   1.000
_cell.angle_alpha   90.00
_cell.angle_beta   90.00
_cell.angle_gamma   90.00
#
_symmetry.space_group_name_H-M   'P 1'
#
loop_
_entity.id
_entity.type
_entity.pdbx_description
1 polymer ?
#
loop_
_entity_poly.entity_id
_entity_poly.type
_entity_poly.pdbx_seq_one_letter_code
_entity_poly.pdbx_strand_id
1 'polypeptide(L)'
;MGSDKGTQNETSCADRIKLVFWDGTGLCLFAKRLEDGIFRWPRIEDGVFRLSAAQLSALLEGLDWRRVHEARETPAPTQPG
;
A
#
# COMPACT_ATOMS: atom_id res chain seq x y z
N MET A 1 23.13 -15.36 34.87
CA MET A 1 22.32 -16.01 33.81
C MET A 1 20.95 -15.35 33.85
N GLY A 2 20.60 -14.55 32.84
CA GLY A 2 19.37 -13.77 32.84
C GLY A 2 19.53 -12.54 31.97
N SER A 3 19.74 -12.76 30.67
CA SER A 3 19.80 -11.69 29.69
C SER A 3 18.39 -11.16 29.46
N ASP A 4 18.11 -9.98 30.00
CA ASP A 4 16.94 -9.19 29.66
C ASP A 4 17.15 -8.68 28.23
N LYS A 5 16.59 -9.41 27.25
CA LYS A 5 16.51 -8.95 25.86
C LYS A 5 15.35 -7.97 25.83
N GLY A 6 15.65 -6.70 26.11
CA GLY A 6 14.75 -5.59 25.82
C GLY A 6 14.30 -5.71 24.37
N THR A 7 13.03 -6.09 24.18
CA THR A 7 12.36 -6.06 22.88
C THR A 7 12.37 -4.60 22.43
N GLN A 8 13.29 -4.28 21.53
CA GLN A 8 13.32 -3.01 20.84
C GLN A 8 12.06 -2.94 19.98
N ASN A 9 10.99 -2.38 20.55
CA ASN A 9 9.81 -1.98 19.81
C ASN A 9 10.21 -0.80 18.92
N GLU A 10 10.87 -1.08 17.79
CA GLU A 10 10.98 -0.14 16.69
C GLU A 10 9.56 0.23 16.26
N THR A 11 9.07 1.35 16.80
CA THR A 11 7.76 1.90 16.43
C THR A 11 7.94 2.47 15.03
N SER A 12 7.75 1.63 14.01
CA SER A 12 7.98 2.04 12.62
C SER A 12 7.01 3.18 12.29
N CYS A 13 7.52 4.33 11.86
CA CYS A 13 6.73 5.46 11.35
C CYS A 13 6.01 5.16 10.01
N ALA A 14 5.85 3.89 9.64
CA ALA A 14 5.19 3.46 8.41
C ALA A 14 3.66 3.44 8.52
N ASP A 15 3.09 3.94 9.63
CA ASP A 15 1.65 4.16 9.80
C ASP A 15 1.16 5.42 9.05
N ARG A 16 2.06 6.25 8.50
CA ARG A 16 1.74 7.53 7.85
C ARG A 16 2.15 7.58 6.38
N ILE A 17 1.33 8.24 5.57
CA ILE A 17 1.61 8.55 4.17
C ILE A 17 1.33 10.02 3.88
N LYS A 18 2.17 10.62 3.02
CA LYS A 18 2.00 11.97 2.46
C LYS A 18 2.14 11.89 0.94
N LEU A 19 1.16 12.40 0.20
CA LEU A 19 1.16 12.47 -1.25
C LEU A 19 0.99 13.93 -1.66
N VAL A 20 1.92 14.42 -2.48
CA VAL A 20 1.85 15.76 -3.08
C VAL A 20 1.47 15.59 -4.54
N PHE A 21 0.45 16.31 -5.00
CA PHE A 21 -0.02 16.25 -6.39
C PHE A 21 -0.57 17.60 -6.85
N TRP A 22 -0.60 17.81 -8.17
CA TRP A 22 -1.23 18.99 -8.78
C TRP A 22 -2.64 18.61 -9.25
N ASP A 23 -3.67 19.36 -8.85
CA ASP A 23 -5.07 19.05 -9.20
C ASP A 23 -5.56 19.70 -10.50
N GLY A 24 -4.72 20.53 -11.12
CA GLY A 24 -5.07 21.35 -12.28
C GLY A 24 -5.07 22.84 -11.97
N THR A 25 -5.25 23.23 -10.71
CA THR A 25 -5.34 24.62 -10.23
C THR A 25 -4.30 24.96 -9.18
N GLY A 26 -3.84 23.97 -8.42
CA GLY A 26 -2.95 24.16 -7.29
C GLY A 26 -2.23 22.90 -6.86
N LEU A 27 -1.27 23.09 -5.95
CA LEU A 27 -0.59 22.00 -5.27
C LEU A 27 -1.46 21.50 -4.11
N CYS A 28 -1.74 20.22 -4.08
CA CYS A 28 -2.48 19.54 -3.02
C CYS A 28 -1.57 18.62 -2.21
N LEU A 29 -1.83 18.53 -0.91
CA LEU A 29 -1.23 17.56 -0.01
C LEU A 29 -2.32 16.65 0.56
N PHE A 30 -2.21 15.36 0.29
CA PHE A 30 -2.96 14.33 1.00
C PHE A 30 -2.09 13.74 2.11
N ALA A 31 -2.60 13.70 3.33
CA ALA A 31 -1.93 13.09 4.46
C ALA A 31 -2.87 12.13 5.19
N LYS A 32 -2.43 10.89 5.40
CA LYS A 32 -3.22 9.86 6.10
C LYS A 32 -2.36 9.11 7.10
N ARG A 33 -2.97 8.77 8.24
CA ARG A 33 -2.44 7.84 9.23
C ARG A 33 -3.37 6.63 9.31
N LEU A 34 -2.82 5.43 9.43
CA LEU A 34 -3.60 4.25 9.77
C LEU A 34 -3.77 4.20 11.28
N GLU A 35 -4.98 3.95 11.75
CA GLU A 35 -5.24 3.77 13.18
C GLU A 35 -4.69 2.42 13.69
N ASP A 36 -4.56 1.44 12.79
CA ASP A 36 -3.92 0.15 13.04
C ASP A 36 -3.14 -0.33 11.79
N GLY A 37 -2.01 -0.99 12.02
CA GLY A 37 -1.13 -1.50 10.97
C GLY A 37 -0.17 -0.47 10.37
N ILE A 38 0.45 -0.86 9.25
CA ILE A 38 1.48 -0.07 8.54
C ILE A 38 1.24 -0.11 7.03
N PHE A 39 1.63 0.96 6.35
CA PHE A 39 1.67 1.01 4.89
C PHE A 39 2.77 0.08 4.35
N ARG A 40 2.41 -0.77 3.38
CA ARG A 40 3.38 -1.55 2.61
C ARG A 40 3.95 -0.73 1.47
N TRP A 41 4.84 0.22 1.77
CA TRP A 41 5.48 1.06 0.76
C TRP A 41 6.16 0.20 -0.34
N PRO A 42 5.94 0.47 -1.65
CA PRO A 42 6.85 -0.02 -2.69
C PRO A 42 8.30 0.27 -2.35
N ARG A 43 9.18 -0.70 -2.62
CA ARG A 43 10.60 -0.37 -2.72
C ARG A 43 10.76 0.50 -3.95
N ILE A 44 11.31 1.68 -3.75
CA ILE A 44 11.59 2.61 -4.82
C ILE A 44 12.94 2.22 -5.41
N GLU A 45 12.94 1.42 -6.49
CA GLU A 45 14.17 1.09 -7.22
C GLU A 45 14.55 2.20 -8.22
N ASP A 46 13.57 2.77 -8.94
CA ASP A 46 13.80 3.79 -9.98
C ASP A 46 13.16 5.15 -9.69
N GLY A 47 12.91 5.49 -8.42
CA GLY A 47 12.31 6.77 -8.03
C GLY A 47 10.80 6.90 -8.27
N VAL A 48 10.19 6.01 -9.07
CA VAL A 48 8.78 6.05 -9.47
C VAL A 48 8.16 4.66 -9.37
N PHE A 49 6.90 4.59 -8.92
CA PHE A 49 6.09 3.36 -8.98
C PHE A 49 4.75 3.69 -9.65
N ARG A 50 4.26 2.78 -10.50
CA ARG A 50 2.96 2.92 -11.18
C ARG A 50 1.93 2.06 -10.45
N LEU A 51 0.81 2.67 -10.08
CA LEU A 51 -0.33 1.96 -9.49
C LEU A 51 -1.56 2.16 -10.37
N SER A 52 -2.37 1.11 -10.49
CA SER A 52 -3.77 1.28 -10.88
C SER A 52 -4.56 2.01 -9.78
N ALA A 53 -5.75 2.50 -10.11
CA ALA A 53 -6.63 3.12 -9.11
C ALA A 53 -6.95 2.14 -7.96
N ALA A 54 -7.18 0.87 -8.27
CA ALA A 54 -7.45 -0.16 -7.26
C ALA A 54 -6.24 -0.42 -6.35
N GLN A 55 -5.03 -0.43 -6.91
CA GLN A 55 -3.80 -0.59 -6.13
C GLN A 55 -3.54 0.62 -5.23
N LEU A 56 -3.81 1.84 -5.72
CA LEU A 56 -3.72 3.05 -4.91
C LEU A 56 -4.71 3.01 -3.74
N SER A 57 -5.98 2.68 -4.00
CA SER A 57 -6.99 2.55 -2.93
C SER A 57 -6.57 1.52 -1.87
N ALA A 58 -6.13 0.34 -2.31
CA ALA A 58 -5.65 -0.70 -1.41
C ALA A 58 -4.43 -0.26 -0.58
N LEU A 59 -3.47 0.44 -1.19
CA LEU A 59 -2.35 1.04 -0.46
C LEU A 59 -2.85 2.02 0.60
N LEU A 60 -3.77 2.92 0.24
CA LEU A 60 -4.31 3.92 1.16
C LEU A 60 -5.09 3.29 2.32
N GLU A 61 -5.62 2.08 2.16
CA GLU A 61 -6.27 1.29 3.22
C GLU A 61 -5.29 0.44 4.05
N GLY A 62 -3.99 0.44 3.73
CA GLY A 62 -2.99 -0.38 4.42
C GLY A 62 -2.95 -1.85 3.96
N LEU A 63 -3.68 -2.19 2.89
CA LEU A 63 -3.69 -3.52 2.30
C LEU A 63 -2.40 -3.79 1.50
N ASP A 64 -2.13 -5.07 1.22
CA ASP A 64 -1.05 -5.44 0.31
C ASP A 64 -1.46 -5.17 -1.14
N TRP A 65 -1.25 -3.93 -1.59
CA TRP A 65 -1.57 -3.47 -2.94
C TRP A 65 -0.90 -4.32 -4.04
N ARG A 66 0.21 -5.01 -3.74
CA ARG A 66 0.91 -5.88 -4.70
C ARG A 66 0.10 -7.12 -5.07
N ARG A 67 -0.89 -7.47 -4.24
CA ARG A 67 -1.84 -8.57 -4.49
C ARG A 67 -3.09 -8.11 -5.22
N VAL A 68 -3.26 -6.80 -5.42
CA VAL A 68 -4.39 -6.26 -6.18
C VAL A 68 -4.06 -6.33 -7.66
N HIS A 69 -4.78 -7.21 -8.34
CA HIS A 69 -4.77 -7.36 -9.79
C HIS A 69 -6.18 -7.12 -10.31
N GLU A 70 -6.30 -6.74 -11.58
CA GLU A 70 -7.60 -6.68 -12.24
C GLU A 70 -8.28 -8.05 -12.15
N ALA A 71 -9.61 -8.05 -12.04
CA ALA A 71 -10.38 -9.28 -12.06
C ALA A 71 -10.06 -9.98 -13.37
N ARG A 72 -9.36 -11.11 -13.26
CA ARG A 72 -9.18 -11.99 -14.41
C ARG A 72 -10.58 -12.45 -14.79
N GLU A 73 -10.98 -12.24 -16.05
CA GLU A 73 -12.17 -12.89 -16.55
C GLU A 73 -11.98 -14.39 -16.38
N THR A 74 -12.75 -14.98 -15.45
CA THR A 74 -12.81 -16.43 -15.30
C THR A 74 -13.49 -16.94 -16.56
N PRO A 75 -12.79 -17.69 -17.43
CA PRO A 75 -13.46 -18.28 -18.58
C PRO A 75 -14.59 -19.14 -18.06
N ALA A 76 -15.79 -18.97 -18.61
CA ALA A 76 -16.92 -19.81 -18.25
C ALA A 76 -16.49 -21.28 -18.41
N PRO A 77 -16.83 -22.18 -17.48
CA PRO A 77 -16.53 -23.59 -17.63
C PRO A 77 -17.15 -24.06 -18.95
N THR A 78 -16.32 -24.37 -19.94
CA THR A 78 -16.81 -24.97 -21.18
C THR A 78 -17.32 -26.35 -20.81
N GLN A 79 -18.63 -26.54 -20.77
CA GLN A 79 -19.20 -27.86 -20.59
C GLN A 79 -18.82 -28.71 -21.82
N PRO A 80 -18.13 -29.84 -21.64
CA PRO A 80 -17.98 -30.80 -22.73
C PRO A 80 -19.36 -31.41 -23.04
N GLY A 81 -19.70 -31.44 -24.33
CA GLY A 81 -20.90 -32.09 -24.84
C GLY A 81 -20.79 -33.61 -24.91
#